data_AF-A0A7Z0E1T8-F1
#
_entry.id   AF-A0A7Z0E1T8-F1
#
_cell.length_a   1.000
_cell.length_b   1.000
_cell.length_c   1.000
_cell.angle_alpha   90.00
_cell.angle_beta   90.00
_cell.angle_gamma   90.00
#
_symmetry.space_group_name_H-M   'P 1'
#
loop_
_entity.id
_entity.type
_entity.pdbx_description
1 polymer ?
#
loop_
_entity_poly.entity_id
_entity_poly.type
_entity_poly.pdbx_seq_one_letter_code
_entity_poly.pdbx_strand_id
1 'polypeptide(L)'
;MFDGFESGRVTVGETEIAYVAAGEGEPVLMLHGFPQTKALWARIAPELVALGYRVICAGLRGYGASGKPLARADLANYSFRAMAADQLGLMKALGHARFHLVGHDRGARVAYRLALDHPAAVASVTLMDIVPTAIMLTDLRRDVAQSYWHWFFLAQPAPFPERMIEANPISFMKPASSDGARRVRRISMLNSSLLIGPHGMMPKRLPVAATITERRWPSISPTIWRSRGDAYLRPL
;
A
#
# COMPACT_ATOMS: atom_id res chain seq x y z
N MET A 1 5.94 12.12 19.74
CA MET A 1 5.79 10.93 18.83
C MET A 1 6.87 10.96 17.77
N PHE A 2 7.08 12.08 17.09
CA PHE A 2 8.24 12.30 16.23
C PHE A 2 9.19 13.31 16.88
N ASP A 3 9.78 12.92 18.00
CA ASP A 3 10.61 13.83 18.79
C ASP A 3 11.92 14.08 18.03
N GLY A 4 12.31 15.34 17.86
CA GLY A 4 13.47 15.72 17.05
C GLY A 4 13.23 15.76 15.53
N PHE A 5 11.99 15.56 15.07
CA PHE A 5 11.64 15.75 13.66
C PHE A 5 11.00 17.12 13.44
N GLU A 6 11.40 17.79 12.36
CA GLU A 6 10.73 18.97 11.88
C GLU A 6 9.42 18.59 11.17
N SER A 7 8.39 19.41 11.35
CA SER A 7 7.12 19.25 10.64
C SER A 7 7.04 20.27 9.52
N GLY A 8 6.54 19.83 8.36
CA GLY A 8 6.40 20.71 7.21
C GLY A 8 5.22 20.34 6.33
N ARG A 9 4.96 21.24 5.38
CA ARG A 9 3.92 21.12 4.36
C ARG A 9 4.49 21.64 3.06
N VAL A 10 4.25 20.92 1.97
CA VAL A 10 4.60 21.37 0.61
C VAL A 10 3.36 21.31 -0.26
N THR A 11 3.08 22.42 -0.93
CA THR A 11 2.07 22.45 -2.00
C THR A 11 2.62 21.76 -3.24
N VAL A 12 1.91 20.72 -3.68
CA VAL A 12 2.22 19.94 -4.89
C VAL A 12 0.95 19.84 -5.74
N GLY A 13 1.01 20.46 -6.93
CA GLY A 13 -0.16 20.59 -7.79
C GLY A 13 -1.32 21.30 -7.06
N GLU A 14 -2.44 20.61 -6.90
CA GLU A 14 -3.68 21.12 -6.29
C GLU A 14 -3.83 20.77 -4.79
N THR A 15 -2.82 20.18 -4.16
CA THR A 15 -2.92 19.73 -2.76
C THR A 15 -1.66 20.04 -1.95
N GLU A 16 -1.79 19.96 -0.64
CA GLU A 16 -0.69 20.16 0.29
C GLU A 16 -0.35 18.83 0.98
N ILE A 17 0.92 18.44 0.95
CA ILE A 17 1.40 17.21 1.58
C ILE A 17 2.09 17.54 2.89
N ALA A 18 1.51 17.05 3.98
CA ALA A 18 2.08 17.20 5.31
C ALA A 18 3.07 16.08 5.61
N TYR A 19 4.28 16.44 6.00
CA TYR A 19 5.36 15.51 6.31
C TYR A 19 6.00 15.83 7.66
N VAL A 20 6.80 14.88 8.15
CA VAL A 20 7.84 15.13 9.17
C VAL A 20 9.17 14.64 8.63
N ALA A 21 10.26 15.31 8.98
CA ALA A 21 11.59 14.94 8.54
C ALA A 21 12.65 15.07 9.64
N ALA A 22 13.71 14.27 9.56
CA ALA A 22 14.88 14.37 10.43
C ALA A 22 16.09 13.65 9.81
N GLY A 23 17.26 13.89 10.37
CA GLY A 23 18.53 13.34 9.91
C GLY A 23 19.13 14.12 8.75
N GLU A 24 20.38 13.77 8.43
CA GLU A 24 21.20 14.39 7.39
C GLU A 24 21.93 13.23 6.69
N GLY A 25 21.61 12.94 5.43
CA GLY A 25 22.12 11.75 4.74
C GLY A 25 21.30 11.38 3.51
N GLU A 26 21.41 10.13 3.05
CA GLU A 26 20.64 9.66 1.89
C GLU A 26 19.12 9.71 2.20
N PRO A 27 18.29 10.25 1.28
CA PRO A 27 16.87 10.47 1.55
C PRO A 27 16.06 9.17 1.48
N VAL A 28 15.23 8.93 2.49
CA VAL A 28 14.28 7.82 2.61
C VAL A 28 12.87 8.38 2.78
N LEU A 29 12.01 8.14 1.78
CA LEU A 29 10.58 8.48 1.85
C LEU A 29 9.78 7.30 2.38
N MET A 30 9.02 7.51 3.45
CA MET A 30 8.17 6.50 4.10
C MET A 30 6.68 6.84 3.95
N LEU A 31 5.92 5.92 3.33
CA LEU A 31 4.50 6.10 2.98
C LEU A 31 3.60 5.11 3.72
N HIS A 32 2.67 5.64 4.51
CA HIS A 32 1.72 4.85 5.29
C HIS A 32 0.56 4.30 4.43
N GLY A 33 -0.29 3.46 5.05
CA GLY A 33 -1.51 2.94 4.44
C GLY A 33 -2.80 3.32 5.14
N PHE A 34 -3.89 2.65 4.80
CA PHE A 34 -5.20 2.73 5.44
C PHE A 34 -5.31 1.72 6.60
N PRO A 35 -6.02 2.04 7.70
CA PRO A 35 -6.62 3.32 8.08
C PRO A 35 -5.65 4.18 8.92
N GLN A 36 -4.38 4.23 8.53
CA GLN A 36 -3.31 4.83 9.31
C GLN A 36 -2.92 6.21 8.76
N THR A 37 -1.96 6.85 9.43
CA THR A 37 -1.31 8.07 8.96
C THR A 37 0.21 7.88 9.05
N LYS A 38 1.00 8.91 8.72
CA LYS A 38 2.46 8.89 8.89
C LYS A 38 2.91 8.48 10.30
N ALA A 39 2.05 8.63 11.32
CA ALA A 39 2.27 8.13 12.68
C ALA A 39 2.66 6.64 12.76
N LEU A 40 2.31 5.84 11.75
CA LEU A 40 2.80 4.45 11.61
C LEU A 40 4.32 4.35 11.81
N TRP A 41 5.07 5.32 11.30
CA TRP A 41 6.53 5.26 11.24
C TRP A 41 7.23 5.79 12.49
N ALA A 42 6.49 6.27 13.49
CA ALA A 42 7.06 6.95 14.66
C ALA A 42 8.12 6.14 15.43
N ARG A 43 8.03 4.80 15.39
CA ARG A 43 8.98 3.90 16.07
C ARG A 43 10.10 3.38 15.16
N ILE A 44 10.03 3.63 13.86
CA ILE A 44 10.98 3.12 12.86
C ILE A 44 11.83 4.27 12.31
N ALA A 45 11.22 5.43 12.07
CA ALA A 45 11.91 6.59 11.52
C ALA A 45 13.12 7.04 12.36
N PRO A 46 13.06 7.09 13.72
CA PRO A 46 14.23 7.46 14.52
C PRO A 46 15.40 6.49 14.38
N GLU A 47 15.14 5.19 14.21
CA GLU A 47 16.18 4.17 14.03
C GLU A 47 16.91 4.38 12.69
N LEU A 48 16.18 4.72 11.62
CA LEU A 48 16.79 5.05 10.33
C LEU A 48 17.60 6.35 10.40
N VAL A 49 17.13 7.34 11.15
CA VAL A 49 17.90 8.57 11.40
C VAL A 49 19.20 8.25 12.16
N ALA A 50 19.15 7.39 13.18
CA ALA A 50 20.33 6.95 13.92
C ALA A 50 21.33 6.17 13.06
N LEU A 51 20.86 5.51 12.00
CA LEU A 51 21.69 4.87 10.97
C LEU A 51 22.25 5.85 9.92
N GLY A 52 21.98 7.16 10.04
CA GLY A 52 22.54 8.21 9.18
C GLY A 52 21.73 8.54 7.94
N TYR A 53 20.44 8.19 7.89
CA TYR A 53 19.56 8.55 6.78
C TYR A 53 18.84 9.89 7.02
N ARG A 54 18.53 10.59 5.92
CA ARG A 54 17.53 11.67 5.92
C ARG A 54 16.16 11.04 5.75
N VAL A 55 15.33 11.01 6.79
CA VAL A 55 14.04 10.32 6.76
C VAL A 55 12.90 11.31 6.60
N ILE A 56 12.01 11.06 5.63
CA ILE A 56 10.81 11.85 5.36
C ILE A 56 9.59 10.92 5.51
N CYS A 57 8.76 11.15 6.52
CA CYS A 57 7.49 10.46 6.68
C CYS A 57 6.35 11.35 6.19
N ALA A 58 5.75 11.01 5.05
CA ALA A 58 4.74 11.84 4.39
C ALA A 58 3.32 11.24 4.51
N GLY A 59 2.32 12.13 4.60
CA GLY A 59 0.92 11.75 4.47
C GLY A 59 0.50 11.63 3.00
N LEU A 60 -0.32 10.65 2.65
CA LEU A 60 -0.95 10.58 1.32
C LEU A 60 -2.07 11.63 1.20
N ARG A 61 -2.36 12.13 -0.03
CA ARG A 61 -3.56 12.95 -0.28
C ARG A 61 -4.81 12.23 0.24
N GLY A 62 -5.70 12.95 0.91
CA GLY A 62 -6.86 12.38 1.59
C GLY A 62 -6.60 11.90 3.02
N TYR A 63 -5.36 11.78 3.47
CA TYR A 63 -5.01 11.21 4.77
C TYR A 63 -4.42 12.22 5.74
N GLY A 64 -4.73 12.03 7.03
CA GLY A 64 -4.12 12.77 8.13
C GLY A 64 -4.18 14.28 7.93
N ALA A 65 -3.04 14.95 8.04
CA ALA A 65 -2.91 16.39 7.88
C ALA A 65 -2.66 16.85 6.43
N SER A 66 -2.55 15.92 5.46
CA SER A 66 -2.47 16.28 4.05
C SER A 66 -3.83 16.74 3.53
N GLY A 67 -3.80 17.51 2.44
CA GLY A 67 -4.98 18.01 1.75
C GLY A 67 -5.91 16.90 1.28
N LYS A 68 -7.21 17.21 1.25
CA LYS A 68 -8.29 16.28 0.90
C LYS A 68 -9.11 16.88 -0.25
N PRO A 69 -8.52 17.01 -1.45
CA PRO A 69 -9.22 17.61 -2.58
C PRO A 69 -10.50 16.80 -2.87
N LEU A 70 -11.56 17.46 -3.34
CA LEU A 70 -12.78 16.74 -3.73
C LEU A 70 -12.46 15.71 -4.82
N ALA A 71 -13.02 14.51 -4.69
CA ALA A 71 -12.83 13.47 -5.69
C ALA A 71 -13.45 13.90 -7.02
N ARG A 72 -12.71 13.70 -8.12
CA ARG A 72 -13.23 13.89 -9.47
C ARG A 72 -14.21 12.77 -9.82
N ALA A 73 -15.08 13.00 -10.79
CA ALA A 73 -16.09 12.02 -11.20
C ALA A 73 -15.50 10.67 -11.63
N ASP A 74 -14.29 10.68 -12.21
CA ASP A 74 -13.54 9.50 -12.64
C ASP A 74 -12.57 8.96 -11.56
N LEU A 75 -12.53 9.59 -10.38
CA LEU A 75 -11.61 9.31 -9.27
C LEU A 75 -10.11 9.41 -9.64
N ALA A 76 -9.76 10.01 -10.78
CA ALA A 76 -8.39 10.01 -11.29
C ALA A 76 -7.43 10.75 -10.34
N ASN A 77 -7.92 11.77 -9.63
CA ASN A 77 -7.14 12.51 -8.63
C ASN A 77 -6.88 11.73 -7.34
N TYR A 78 -7.45 10.54 -7.15
CA TYR A 78 -7.11 9.61 -6.07
C TYR A 78 -6.44 8.31 -6.57
N SER A 79 -6.08 8.25 -7.85
CA SER A 79 -5.29 7.15 -8.38
C SER A 79 -3.91 7.07 -7.70
N PHE A 80 -3.33 5.87 -7.62
CA PHE A 80 -1.97 5.71 -7.11
C PHE A 80 -0.93 6.47 -7.96
N ARG A 81 -1.24 6.77 -9.23
CA ARG A 81 -0.41 7.61 -10.10
C ARG A 81 -0.43 9.07 -9.64
N ALA A 82 -1.61 9.62 -9.34
CA ALA A 82 -1.74 10.97 -8.78
C ALA A 82 -1.05 11.09 -7.41
N MET A 83 -1.27 10.11 -6.53
CA MET A 83 -0.59 10.05 -5.24
C MET A 83 0.94 9.95 -5.39
N ALA A 84 1.45 9.17 -6.35
CA ALA A 84 2.88 9.07 -6.63
C ALA A 84 3.47 10.40 -7.12
N ALA A 85 2.73 11.12 -7.97
CA ALA A 85 3.13 12.44 -8.45
C ALA A 85 3.27 13.45 -7.30
N ASP A 86 2.37 13.42 -6.31
CA ASP A 86 2.49 14.27 -5.12
C ASP A 86 3.77 13.99 -4.34
N GLN A 87 4.06 12.70 -4.09
CA GLN A 87 5.22 12.32 -3.30
C GLN A 87 6.52 12.61 -4.03
N LEU A 88 6.55 12.45 -5.36
CA LEU A 88 7.67 12.89 -6.18
C LEU A 88 7.83 14.42 -6.14
N GLY A 89 6.73 15.17 -6.21
CA GLY A 89 6.72 16.63 -6.09
C GLY A 89 7.26 17.09 -4.73
N LEU A 90 6.83 16.44 -3.65
CA LEU A 90 7.32 16.69 -2.29
C LEU A 90 8.83 16.48 -2.23
N MET A 91 9.32 15.32 -2.65
CA MET A 91 10.74 14.99 -2.58
C MET A 91 11.59 15.97 -3.41
N LYS A 92 11.12 16.36 -4.60
CA LYS A 92 11.78 17.39 -5.41
C LYS A 92 11.82 18.75 -4.73
N ALA A 93 10.73 19.18 -4.11
CA ALA A 93 10.66 20.46 -3.38
C ALA A 93 11.61 20.47 -2.18
N LEU A 94 11.85 19.31 -1.57
CA LEU A 94 12.85 19.13 -0.50
C LEU A 94 14.29 18.95 -1.02
N GLY A 95 14.52 19.07 -2.33
CA GLY A 95 15.85 18.95 -2.94
C GLY A 95 16.32 17.52 -3.23
N HIS A 96 15.44 16.54 -3.15
CA HIS A 96 15.76 15.12 -3.34
C HIS A 96 15.31 14.62 -4.72
N ALA A 97 16.25 14.57 -5.67
CA ALA A 97 15.98 14.08 -7.02
C ALA A 97 15.89 12.54 -7.09
N ARG A 98 16.64 11.84 -6.23
CA ARG A 98 16.68 10.37 -6.13
C ARG A 98 16.69 9.95 -4.66
N PHE A 99 15.87 8.98 -4.28
CA PHE A 99 15.64 8.58 -2.88
C PHE A 99 15.24 7.12 -2.72
N HIS A 100 15.43 6.56 -1.52
CA HIS A 100 14.88 5.26 -1.14
C HIS A 100 13.40 5.39 -0.80
N LEU A 101 12.61 4.38 -1.16
CA LEU A 101 11.16 4.43 -1.01
C LEU A 101 10.66 3.23 -0.20
N VAL A 102 9.99 3.52 0.91
CA VAL A 102 9.38 2.52 1.80
C VAL A 102 7.88 2.75 1.83
N GLY A 103 7.09 1.73 1.53
CA GLY A 103 5.64 1.84 1.54
C GLY A 103 4.97 0.64 2.22
N HIS A 104 3.88 0.91 2.93
CA HIS A 104 3.00 -0.08 3.55
C HIS A 104 1.55 0.09 3.05
N ASP A 105 0.84 -1.01 2.78
CA ASP A 105 -0.55 -1.02 2.27
C ASP A 105 -0.73 -0.05 1.07
N ARG A 106 -1.56 1.00 1.15
CA ARG A 106 -1.75 1.99 0.09
C ARG A 106 -0.46 2.73 -0.23
N GLY A 107 0.38 3.02 0.76
CA GLY A 107 1.69 3.61 0.58
C GLY A 107 2.62 2.72 -0.25
N ALA A 108 2.54 1.39 -0.10
CA ALA A 108 3.26 0.46 -0.96
C ALA A 108 2.73 0.49 -2.41
N ARG A 109 1.41 0.68 -2.57
CA ARG A 109 0.79 0.84 -3.90
C ARG A 109 1.22 2.12 -4.62
N VAL A 110 1.33 3.21 -3.87
CA VAL A 110 1.94 4.44 -4.34
C VAL A 110 3.41 4.23 -4.67
N ALA A 111 4.14 3.52 -3.81
CA ALA A 111 5.57 3.28 -3.99
C ALA A 111 5.90 2.51 -5.26
N TYR A 112 5.24 1.37 -5.51
CA TYR A 112 5.51 0.61 -6.74
C TYR A 112 5.05 1.37 -7.98
N ARG A 113 3.96 2.15 -7.90
CA ARG A 113 3.50 2.99 -9.02
C ARG A 113 4.53 4.09 -9.32
N LEU A 114 5.08 4.74 -8.31
CA LEU A 114 6.16 5.73 -8.46
C LEU A 114 7.38 5.08 -9.12
N ALA A 115 7.82 3.91 -8.66
CA ALA A 115 8.96 3.20 -9.23
C ALA A 115 8.74 2.81 -10.71
N LEU A 116 7.51 2.44 -11.09
CA LEU A 116 7.16 2.13 -12.49
C LEU A 116 7.14 3.38 -13.38
N ASP A 117 6.61 4.49 -12.87
CA ASP A 117 6.44 5.71 -13.67
C ASP A 117 7.70 6.59 -13.70
N HIS A 118 8.53 6.52 -12.65
CA HIS A 118 9.70 7.37 -12.43
C HIS A 118 10.90 6.58 -11.87
N PRO A 119 11.40 5.54 -12.57
CA PRO A 119 12.46 4.66 -12.05
C PRO A 119 13.75 5.41 -11.71
N ALA A 120 14.08 6.49 -12.44
CA ALA A 120 15.27 7.30 -12.18
C ALA A 120 15.26 8.01 -10.82
N ALA A 121 14.08 8.27 -10.25
CA ALA A 121 13.94 8.89 -8.93
C ALA A 121 14.07 7.89 -7.77
N VAL A 122 14.08 6.59 -8.04
CA VAL A 122 14.03 5.55 -7.00
C VAL A 122 15.39 4.87 -6.86
N ALA A 123 16.03 5.05 -5.71
CA ALA A 123 17.29 4.38 -5.38
C ALA A 123 17.07 2.90 -4.99
N SER A 124 16.06 2.65 -4.16
CA SER A 124 15.55 1.31 -3.85
C SER A 124 14.07 1.40 -3.46
N VAL A 125 13.37 0.26 -3.47
CA VAL A 125 11.98 0.18 -3.07
C VAL A 125 11.75 -0.98 -2.09
N THR A 126 11.08 -0.69 -0.98
CA THR A 126 10.63 -1.67 0.03
C THR A 126 9.10 -1.63 0.09
N LEU A 127 8.47 -2.76 -0.22
CA LEU A 127 7.01 -2.91 -0.25
C LEU A 127 6.58 -3.85 0.89
N MET A 128 5.81 -3.32 1.84
CA MET A 128 5.41 -4.04 3.05
C MET A 128 3.95 -4.50 2.98
N ASP A 129 3.76 -5.81 3.13
CA ASP A 129 2.46 -6.49 3.28
C ASP A 129 1.45 -6.18 2.18
N ILE A 130 1.87 -6.29 0.92
CA ILE A 130 0.99 -6.08 -0.24
C ILE A 130 1.09 -7.16 -1.30
N VAL A 131 -0.03 -7.32 -2.01
CA VAL A 131 -0.11 -7.97 -3.32
C VAL A 131 -0.50 -6.90 -4.36
N PRO A 132 0.12 -6.86 -5.55
CA PRO A 132 -0.22 -5.92 -6.62
C PRO A 132 -1.73 -5.85 -6.90
N THR A 133 -2.27 -4.64 -7.07
CA THR A 133 -3.75 -4.44 -7.13
C THR A 133 -4.36 -5.21 -8.30
N ALA A 134 -3.66 -5.24 -9.43
CA ALA A 134 -4.12 -5.94 -10.62
C ALA A 134 -4.29 -7.45 -10.37
N ILE A 135 -3.37 -8.08 -9.63
CA ILE A 135 -3.46 -9.50 -9.30
C ILE A 135 -4.69 -9.76 -8.41
N MET A 136 -4.87 -8.92 -7.38
CA MET A 136 -6.00 -9.04 -6.44
C MET A 136 -7.37 -8.89 -7.10
N LEU A 137 -7.47 -8.08 -8.16
CA LEU A 137 -8.74 -7.81 -8.83
C LEU A 137 -8.99 -8.70 -10.06
N THR A 138 -7.94 -9.27 -10.66
CA THR A 138 -8.09 -10.15 -11.84
C THR A 138 -8.60 -11.53 -11.43
N ASP A 139 -8.15 -12.06 -10.30
CA ASP A 139 -8.61 -13.34 -9.74
C ASP A 139 -9.33 -13.11 -8.41
N LEU A 140 -10.44 -12.38 -8.47
CA LEU A 140 -11.20 -12.03 -7.26
C LEU A 140 -11.98 -13.25 -6.75
N ARG A 141 -11.37 -13.95 -5.79
CA ARG A 141 -11.97 -15.08 -5.08
C ARG A 141 -12.77 -14.61 -3.86
N ARG A 142 -13.71 -15.45 -3.40
CA ARG A 142 -14.60 -15.13 -2.26
C ARG A 142 -13.83 -14.79 -0.98
N ASP A 143 -12.80 -15.57 -0.67
CA ASP A 143 -11.94 -15.36 0.50
C ASP A 143 -11.21 -14.01 0.41
N VAL A 144 -10.69 -13.66 -0.77
CA VAL A 144 -10.09 -12.34 -1.02
C VAL A 144 -11.13 -11.23 -0.82
N ALA A 145 -12.31 -11.36 -1.40
CA ALA A 145 -13.37 -10.37 -1.25
C ALA A 145 -13.80 -10.19 0.22
N GLN A 146 -13.84 -11.27 0.99
CA GLN A 146 -14.15 -11.24 2.43
C GLN A 146 -13.04 -10.60 3.25
N SER A 147 -11.77 -10.93 3.00
CA SER A 147 -10.63 -10.32 3.71
C SER A 147 -10.47 -8.83 3.39
N TYR A 148 -10.75 -8.43 2.14
CA TYR A 148 -10.62 -7.06 1.65
C TYR A 148 -11.99 -6.36 1.50
N TRP A 149 -12.98 -6.76 2.30
CA TRP A 149 -14.35 -6.23 2.24
C TRP A 149 -14.38 -4.69 2.27
N HIS A 150 -13.49 -4.08 3.05
CA HIS A 150 -13.41 -2.65 3.24
C HIS A 150 -13.02 -1.91 1.95
N TRP A 151 -12.29 -2.52 1.01
CA TRP A 151 -12.04 -1.90 -0.30
C TRP A 151 -13.31 -1.77 -1.12
N PHE A 152 -14.13 -2.81 -1.16
CA PHE A 152 -15.39 -2.81 -1.91
C PHE A 152 -16.44 -1.91 -1.27
N PHE A 153 -16.46 -1.87 0.07
CA PHE A 153 -17.28 -0.94 0.84
C PHE A 153 -16.88 0.52 0.56
N LEU A 154 -15.58 0.86 0.64
CA LEU A 154 -15.10 2.21 0.38
C LEU A 154 -15.16 2.63 -1.10
N ALA A 155 -15.35 1.69 -2.02
CA ALA A 155 -15.54 1.95 -3.44
C ALA A 155 -17.01 2.26 -3.81
N GLN A 156 -17.95 2.14 -2.87
CA GLN A 156 -19.34 2.48 -3.13
C GLN A 156 -19.51 3.99 -3.34
N PRO A 157 -20.51 4.44 -4.13
CA PRO A 157 -20.75 5.85 -4.37
C PRO A 157 -20.98 6.65 -3.08
N ALA A 158 -20.39 7.84 -3.01
CA ALA A 158 -20.70 8.80 -1.96
C ALA A 158 -22.20 9.21 -2.02
N PRO A 159 -22.85 9.49 -0.88
CA PRO A 159 -22.28 9.57 0.46
C PRO A 159 -22.47 8.28 1.29
N PHE A 160 -22.64 7.10 0.64
CA PHE A 160 -22.99 5.88 1.37
C PHE A 160 -21.91 5.42 2.36
N PRO A 161 -20.63 5.26 1.95
CA PRO A 161 -19.58 4.86 2.89
C PRO A 161 -19.42 5.83 4.06
N GLU A 162 -19.48 7.14 3.78
CA GLU A 162 -19.32 8.20 4.77
C GLU A 162 -20.40 8.10 5.84
N ARG A 163 -21.68 8.04 5.44
CA ARG A 163 -22.81 7.91 6.38
C ARG A 163 -22.70 6.66 7.25
N MET A 164 -22.27 5.54 6.66
CA MET A 164 -22.13 4.27 7.38
C MET A 164 -20.97 4.30 8.40
N ILE A 165 -19.85 4.95 8.05
CA ILE A 165 -18.72 5.14 8.97
C ILE A 165 -19.10 6.10 10.10
N GLU A 166 -19.75 7.23 9.77
CA GLU A 166 -20.16 8.26 10.72
C GLU A 166 -21.15 7.75 11.77
N ALA A 167 -21.99 6.76 11.40
CA ALA A 167 -22.91 6.14 12.35
C ALA A 167 -22.18 5.45 13.52
N ASN A 168 -20.98 4.89 13.31
CA ASN A 168 -20.18 4.28 14.37
C ASN A 168 -18.68 4.18 14.00
N PRO A 169 -17.92 5.30 14.07
CA PRO A 169 -16.55 5.35 13.57
C PRO A 169 -15.58 4.51 14.39
N ILE A 170 -15.82 4.37 15.70
CA ILE A 170 -15.00 3.54 16.59
C ILE A 170 -15.11 2.07 16.20
N SER A 171 -16.32 1.57 15.95
CA SER A 171 -16.53 0.17 15.57
C SER A 171 -16.02 -0.12 14.16
N PHE A 172 -16.07 0.87 13.26
CA PHE A 172 -15.47 0.75 11.94
C PHE A 172 -13.94 0.61 12.00
N MET A 173 -13.28 1.39 12.86
CA MET A 173 -11.81 1.34 13.02
C MET A 173 -11.33 0.16 13.87
N LYS A 174 -12.13 -0.30 14.83
CA LYS A 174 -11.85 -1.46 15.69
C LYS A 174 -12.99 -2.48 15.56
N PRO A 175 -13.09 -3.20 14.43
CA PRO A 175 -14.08 -4.25 14.32
C PRO A 175 -13.82 -5.31 15.41
N ALA A 176 -14.86 -5.91 15.99
CA ALA A 176 -14.73 -6.85 17.11
C ALA A 176 -13.72 -8.00 16.89
N SER A 177 -13.38 -8.32 15.64
CA SER A 177 -12.33 -9.27 15.27
C SER A 177 -10.89 -8.80 15.56
N SER A 178 -10.65 -7.51 15.78
CA SER A 178 -9.31 -6.97 16.11
C SER A 178 -8.87 -7.25 17.56
N ASP A 179 -9.79 -7.67 18.43
CA ASP A 179 -9.46 -8.18 19.78
C ASP A 179 -8.88 -9.61 19.75
N GLY A 180 -8.87 -10.26 18.58
CA GLY A 180 -8.47 -11.66 18.38
C GLY A 180 -6.97 -11.95 18.38
N ALA A 181 -6.09 -10.95 18.51
CA ALA A 181 -4.63 -11.15 18.53
C ALA A 181 -4.11 -12.01 19.71
N ARG A 182 -5.00 -12.48 20.61
CA ARG A 182 -4.68 -13.35 21.74
C ARG A 182 -5.10 -14.83 21.58
N ARG A 183 -5.63 -15.28 20.44
CA ARG A 183 -5.94 -16.71 20.19
C ARG A 183 -5.54 -17.18 18.78
N VAL A 184 -4.25 -17.30 18.53
CA VAL A 184 -3.76 -18.37 17.64
C VAL A 184 -3.15 -19.44 18.53
N ARG A 185 -4.00 -20.35 19.01
CA ARG A 185 -3.55 -21.63 19.58
C ARG A 185 -4.06 -22.74 18.68
N ARG A 186 -3.12 -23.40 18.00
CA ARG A 186 -3.22 -24.68 17.27
C ARG A 186 -4.30 -24.75 16.17
N ILE A 187 -3.85 -24.70 14.92
CA ILE A 187 -4.47 -25.48 13.85
C ILE A 187 -3.98 -26.92 14.04
N SER A 188 -4.82 -27.76 14.62
CA SER A 188 -4.67 -29.22 14.62
C SER A 188 -5.59 -29.77 13.54
N MET A 189 -5.02 -30.56 12.63
CA MET A 189 -5.78 -31.40 11.69
C MET A 189 -6.65 -32.42 12.45
N LEU A 190 -7.87 -32.66 11.91
CA LEU A 190 -8.74 -33.86 11.95
C LEU A 190 -10.22 -33.37 11.86
N ASN A 191 -10.91 -33.59 10.73
CA ASN A 191 -11.86 -34.71 10.45
C ASN A 191 -13.18 -34.58 11.28
N SER A 192 -14.42 -34.80 10.81
CA SER A 192 -15.03 -35.31 9.57
C SER A 192 -16.55 -34.98 9.60
N SER A 193 -17.19 -34.94 8.42
CA SER A 193 -18.55 -35.47 8.11
C SER A 193 -19.83 -35.05 8.86
N LEU A 194 -20.87 -34.69 8.08
CA LEU A 194 -22.35 -34.85 8.21
C LEU A 194 -23.01 -33.54 7.69
N LEU A 195 -23.96 -33.46 6.76
CA LEU A 195 -24.79 -34.41 6.02
C LEU A 195 -25.35 -33.72 4.75
N ILE A 196 -25.80 -34.57 3.84
CA ILE A 196 -26.26 -34.37 2.46
C ILE A 196 -27.70 -33.84 2.39
N GLY A 197 -28.05 -33.12 1.32
CA GLY A 197 -29.41 -33.04 0.78
C GLY A 197 -29.47 -32.42 -0.63
N PRO A 198 -30.33 -32.87 -1.57
CA PRO A 198 -29.97 -33.08 -2.99
C PRO A 198 -30.76 -32.25 -4.04
N HIS A 199 -30.27 -32.30 -5.30
CA HIS A 199 -30.86 -31.82 -6.58
C HIS A 199 -30.78 -30.30 -6.87
N GLY A 200 -30.33 -29.79 -8.03
CA GLY A 200 -29.95 -30.38 -9.32
C GLY A 200 -29.36 -29.33 -10.30
N MET A 201 -28.79 -29.83 -11.40
CA MET A 201 -28.53 -29.23 -12.73
C MET A 201 -28.06 -27.75 -12.91
N MET A 202 -26.86 -27.64 -13.52
CA MET A 202 -26.22 -26.52 -14.25
C MET A 202 -27.06 -25.95 -15.43
N PRO A 203 -26.62 -24.91 -16.19
CA PRO A 203 -25.75 -23.76 -15.90
C PRO A 203 -26.37 -22.41 -16.37
N LYS A 204 -25.83 -21.26 -15.93
CA LYS A 204 -25.90 -20.00 -16.72
C LYS A 204 -24.54 -19.32 -16.74
N ARG A 205 -23.87 -19.42 -17.89
CA ARG A 205 -22.74 -18.57 -18.29
C ARG A 205 -23.28 -17.15 -18.50
N LEU A 206 -22.60 -16.15 -17.95
CA LEU A 206 -22.69 -14.76 -18.41
C LEU A 206 -21.50 -14.49 -19.34
N PRO A 207 -21.68 -13.79 -20.47
CA PRO A 207 -20.59 -13.48 -21.36
C PRO A 207 -19.73 -12.37 -20.76
N VAL A 208 -18.45 -12.67 -20.51
CA VAL A 208 -17.41 -11.66 -20.32
C VAL A 208 -16.81 -11.40 -21.70
N ALA A 209 -17.12 -10.25 -22.27
CA ALA A 209 -16.42 -9.72 -23.42
C ALA A 209 -15.78 -8.38 -23.01
N ALA A 210 -14.50 -8.43 -22.65
CA ALA A 210 -13.61 -7.28 -22.69
C ALA A 210 -12.30 -7.79 -23.30
N THR A 211 -12.12 -7.51 -24.58
CA THR A 211 -10.92 -7.81 -25.34
C THR A 211 -9.75 -7.01 -24.76
N ILE A 212 -8.87 -7.66 -24.00
CA ILE A 212 -7.56 -7.12 -23.64
C ILE A 212 -6.61 -7.57 -24.73
N THR A 213 -6.04 -6.62 -25.47
CA THR A 213 -4.96 -6.87 -26.40
C THR A 213 -3.71 -7.24 -25.61
N GLU A 214 -3.28 -8.51 -25.73
CA GLU A 214 -2.03 -8.99 -25.16
C GLU A 214 -0.85 -8.22 -25.75
N ARG A 215 -0.13 -7.45 -24.93
CA ARG A 215 1.31 -7.26 -25.12
C ARG A 215 2.04 -8.23 -24.21
N ARG A 216 2.61 -9.27 -24.81
CA ARG A 216 3.53 -10.21 -24.15
C ARG A 216 4.72 -9.44 -23.56
N TRP A 217 4.97 -9.63 -22.27
CA TRP A 217 6.22 -9.26 -21.62
C TRP A 217 7.17 -10.46 -21.68
N PRO A 218 8.48 -10.27 -21.92
CA PRO A 218 9.44 -11.36 -21.84
C PRO A 218 9.56 -11.88 -20.39
N SER A 219 9.59 -13.20 -20.27
CA SER A 219 9.71 -13.95 -19.02
C SER A 219 10.99 -13.57 -18.26
N ILE A 220 10.85 -13.09 -17.03
CA ILE A 220 11.97 -12.97 -16.09
C ILE A 220 12.06 -14.30 -15.33
N SER A 221 13.17 -15.01 -15.51
CA SER A 221 13.48 -16.28 -14.85
C SER A 221 13.67 -16.08 -13.33
N PRO A 222 13.17 -16.97 -12.45
CA PRO A 222 13.32 -16.85 -11.01
C PRO A 222 14.67 -17.44 -10.59
N THR A 223 15.74 -16.64 -10.56
CA THR A 223 17.02 -17.11 -9.98
C THR A 223 17.86 -15.99 -9.41
N ILE A 224 17.34 -15.19 -8.47
CA ILE A 224 18.19 -14.34 -7.61
C ILE A 224 17.60 -14.30 -6.20
N TRP A 225 17.80 -15.39 -5.45
CA TRP A 225 17.92 -15.41 -3.98
C TRP A 225 18.72 -16.65 -3.58
N ARG A 226 20.05 -16.57 -3.71
CA ARG A 226 20.96 -17.37 -2.87
C ARG A 226 21.92 -16.41 -2.18
N SER A 227 21.90 -16.49 -0.87
CA SER A 227 22.74 -15.77 0.08
C SER A 227 24.23 -16.01 -0.19
N ARG A 228 25.04 -15.01 0.14
CA ARG A 228 26.51 -15.09 0.20
C ARG A 228 26.94 -16.30 1.04
N GLY A 229 27.89 -17.05 0.49
CA GLY A 229 28.69 -18.07 1.18
C GLY A 229 29.88 -18.41 0.28
N ASP A 230 31.07 -18.05 0.75
CA ASP A 230 32.38 -18.62 0.43
C ASP A 230 33.09 -18.29 -0.90
N ALA A 231 34.10 -17.42 -0.77
CA ALA A 231 35.52 -17.71 -0.98
C ALA A 231 35.96 -18.56 -2.20
N TYR A 232 36.84 -17.94 -2.99
CA TYR A 232 37.97 -18.53 -3.74
C TYR A 232 37.70 -19.66 -4.74
N LEU A 233 37.87 -19.35 -6.04
CA LEU A 233 38.87 -19.91 -6.97
C LEU A 233 38.42 -19.71 -8.44
N ARG A 234 39.21 -18.95 -9.22
CA ARG A 234 39.42 -19.18 -10.67
C ARG A 234 40.18 -20.51 -10.83
N PRO A 235 40.28 -21.22 -11.99
CA PRO A 235 40.22 -20.76 -13.41
C PRO A 235 39.41 -21.75 -14.32
N LEU A 236 39.32 -21.71 -15.65
CA LEU A 236 39.96 -21.05 -16.80
C LEU A 236 38.87 -20.58 -17.77
#